data_AF-A0A257M4F1-F1
#
_entry.id   AF-A0A257M4F1-F1
#
_cell.length_a   1.000
_cell.length_b   1.000
_cell.length_c   1.000
_cell.angle_alpha   90.00
_cell.angle_beta   90.00
_cell.angle_gamma   90.00
#
_symmetry.space_group_name_H-M   'P 1'
#
loop_
_entity.id
_entity.type
_entity.pdbx_description
1 polymer ?
#
loop_
_entity_poly.entity_id
_entity_poly.type
_entity_poly.pdbx_seq_one_letter_code
_entity_poly.pdbx_strand_id
1 'polypeptide(L)'
;MKRTSIWLTATLAATSAALVAAPLVKKKGKYRENKADEAAVPADRGPSASKDFHTWTASGGEKLEAKFLALENGIVTVERQDKIKARFPLIRLSAADQQFAQACRSLQPRPPMSQEIITKAAARLDEAINASLKEKGVAPNPPASDAQLVRRLYLDTIGRIPTEEEARAFLNDPSQNRRATLINTLLNSPGYTMHHYNWLADMLRVKDDYGKGAKAFLYEDWLKEQVAMNVPLDAMVSEMLTADGKLNTNGAAGFL
;
A
#
# COMPACT_ATOMS: atom_id res chain seq x y z
N MET A 1 38.72 -45.48 41.30
CA MET A 1 38.04 -46.70 40.80
C MET A 1 37.59 -46.45 39.36
N LYS A 2 38.07 -47.34 38.49
CA LYS A 2 37.81 -47.65 37.08
C LYS A 2 36.77 -46.82 36.28
N ARG A 3 37.30 -46.26 35.18
CA ARG A 3 36.64 -45.84 33.93
C ARG A 3 36.27 -47.08 33.07
N THR A 4 35.16 -47.00 32.34
CA THR A 4 34.80 -47.88 31.21
C THR A 4 34.12 -46.97 30.16
N SER A 5 34.84 -46.36 29.20
CA SER A 5 35.17 -46.87 27.85
C SER A 5 34.11 -47.74 27.16
N ILE A 6 33.33 -47.12 26.26
CA ILE A 6 32.77 -47.76 25.07
C ILE A 6 33.24 -46.93 23.88
N TRP A 7 34.02 -47.58 23.02
CA TRP A 7 34.40 -47.11 21.70
C TRP A 7 33.32 -47.52 20.69
N LEU A 8 32.93 -46.61 19.80
CA LEU A 8 32.63 -47.00 18.42
C LEU A 8 33.08 -45.88 17.48
N THR A 9 34.15 -46.18 16.76
CA THR A 9 34.70 -45.44 15.63
C THR A 9 33.75 -45.50 14.44
N ALA A 10 33.48 -44.37 13.78
CA ALA A 10 33.04 -44.34 12.39
C ALA A 10 33.48 -43.02 11.72
N THR A 11 34.70 -43.08 11.20
CA THR A 11 35.18 -42.55 9.91
C THR A 11 34.51 -41.32 9.31
N LEU A 12 35.27 -40.23 9.34
CA LEU A 12 35.16 -39.06 8.48
C LEU A 12 35.35 -39.50 7.01
N ALA A 13 34.31 -39.42 6.19
CA ALA A 13 34.43 -39.47 4.73
C ALA A 13 33.87 -38.17 4.17
N ALA A 14 34.79 -37.26 3.83
CA ALA A 14 34.51 -36.05 3.09
C ALA A 14 34.18 -36.44 1.64
N THR A 15 32.90 -36.36 1.26
CA THR A 15 32.50 -36.43 -0.14
C THR A 15 32.35 -35.01 -0.66
N SER A 16 33.44 -34.47 -1.19
CA SER A 16 33.40 -33.33 -2.12
C SER A 16 32.69 -33.80 -3.39
N ALA A 17 31.40 -33.52 -3.52
CA ALA A 17 30.71 -33.61 -4.81
C ALA A 17 30.83 -32.23 -5.47
N ALA A 18 31.75 -32.14 -6.44
CA ALA A 18 31.90 -30.99 -7.31
C ALA A 18 30.55 -30.67 -7.97
N LEU A 19 30.16 -29.39 -7.85
CA LEU A 19 29.09 -28.77 -8.60
C LEU A 19 29.50 -28.74 -10.08
N VAL A 20 29.25 -29.82 -10.81
CA VAL A 20 29.41 -29.84 -12.27
C VAL A 20 28.33 -28.93 -12.84
N ALA A 21 28.76 -27.79 -13.39
CA ALA A 21 27.92 -26.86 -14.11
C ALA A 21 27.19 -27.57 -15.25
N ALA A 22 25.89 -27.77 -15.10
CA ALA A 22 25.03 -28.19 -16.19
C ALA A 22 25.03 -27.09 -17.27
N PRO A 23 25.28 -27.41 -18.55
CA PRO A 23 25.27 -26.41 -19.60
C PRO A 23 23.85 -25.85 -19.77
N LEU A 24 23.72 -24.53 -19.70
CA LEU A 24 22.48 -23.81 -20.00
C LEU A 24 22.08 -24.08 -21.45
N VAL A 25 21.15 -25.01 -21.65
CA VAL A 25 20.48 -25.21 -22.93
C VAL A 25 19.70 -23.94 -23.25
N LYS A 26 20.25 -23.11 -24.15
CA LYS A 26 19.54 -21.98 -24.77
C LYS A 26 18.41 -22.51 -25.65
N LYS A 27 17.27 -22.85 -25.05
CA LYS A 27 16.00 -22.91 -25.80
C LYS A 27 15.65 -21.48 -26.19
N LYS A 28 15.86 -21.14 -27.47
CA LYS A 28 15.26 -19.95 -28.10
C LYS A 28 13.74 -20.13 -28.10
N GLY A 29 13.10 -19.83 -26.96
CA GLY A 29 11.67 -19.58 -26.94
C GLY A 29 11.43 -18.29 -27.72
N LYS A 30 10.74 -18.39 -28.86
CA LYS A 30 10.17 -17.23 -29.53
C LYS A 30 9.21 -16.58 -28.53
N TYR A 31 9.63 -15.50 -27.89
CA TYR A 31 8.69 -14.56 -27.27
C TYR A 31 7.72 -14.15 -28.38
N ARG A 32 6.48 -14.61 -28.31
CA ARG A 32 5.41 -14.01 -29.10
C ARG A 32 5.26 -12.60 -28.53
N GLU A 33 5.76 -11.61 -29.25
CA GLU A 33 5.34 -10.22 -29.08
C GLU A 33 3.83 -10.19 -29.37
N ASN A 34 3.01 -10.36 -28.34
CA ASN A 34 1.64 -9.92 -28.39
C ASN A 34 1.68 -8.39 -28.38
N LYS A 35 1.89 -7.82 -29.56
CA LYS A 35 1.82 -6.38 -29.85
C LYS A 35 0.35 -5.94 -29.87
N ALA A 36 -0.38 -6.29 -28.82
CA ALA A 36 -1.74 -5.82 -28.60
C ALA A 36 -1.63 -4.66 -27.61
N ASP A 37 -1.48 -3.44 -28.15
CA ASP A 37 -1.73 -2.16 -27.49
C ASP A 37 -1.42 -2.14 -25.98
N GLU A 38 -0.21 -2.53 -25.59
CA GLU A 38 0.33 -2.14 -24.28
C GLU A 38 0.72 -0.67 -24.41
N ALA A 39 -0.30 0.20 -24.43
CA ALA A 39 -0.09 1.61 -24.24
C ALA A 39 0.71 1.74 -22.95
N ALA A 40 1.95 2.20 -23.06
CA ALA A 40 2.77 2.54 -21.91
C ALA A 40 1.89 3.33 -20.95
N VAL A 41 1.80 2.88 -19.69
CA VAL A 41 1.13 3.64 -18.65
C VAL A 41 1.70 5.05 -18.75
N PRO A 42 0.88 6.06 -19.09
CA PRO A 42 1.40 7.40 -19.34
C PRO A 42 2.23 7.81 -18.13
N ALA A 43 3.45 8.28 -18.36
CA ALA A 43 4.30 8.80 -17.29
C ALA A 43 3.46 9.78 -16.47
N ASP A 44 3.44 9.54 -15.15
CA ASP A 44 2.57 10.25 -14.22
C ASP A 44 2.71 11.76 -14.47
N ARG A 45 1.56 12.41 -14.71
CA ARG A 45 1.54 13.87 -14.76
C ARG A 45 1.98 14.33 -13.37
N GLY A 46 2.98 15.22 -13.30
CA GLY A 46 3.39 15.85 -12.03
C GLY A 46 2.18 16.42 -11.27
N PRO A 47 2.32 16.71 -9.96
CA PRO A 47 1.19 16.88 -9.04
C PRO A 47 0.17 17.89 -9.58
N SER A 48 -0.92 17.38 -10.12
CA SER A 48 -2.10 18.18 -10.42
C SER A 48 -2.84 18.33 -9.11
N ALA A 49 -2.63 19.44 -8.42
CA ALA A 49 -3.47 19.90 -7.31
C ALA A 49 -4.39 21.01 -7.82
N SER A 50 -5.48 21.35 -7.11
CA SER A 50 -6.15 22.61 -7.42
C SER A 50 -5.16 23.75 -7.22
N LYS A 51 -4.99 24.60 -8.23
CA LYS A 51 -4.06 25.74 -8.12
C LYS A 51 -4.55 26.75 -7.09
N ASP A 52 -5.87 26.84 -6.93
CA ASP A 52 -6.55 27.85 -6.14
C ASP A 52 -6.93 27.34 -4.74
N PHE A 53 -6.89 28.25 -3.77
CA PHE A 53 -7.39 28.03 -2.41
C PHE A 53 -8.92 28.06 -2.41
N HIS A 54 -9.52 27.17 -1.63
CA HIS A 54 -10.95 27.11 -1.40
C HIS A 54 -11.25 27.24 0.11
N THR A 55 -12.36 27.88 0.44
CA THR A 55 -12.83 27.97 1.84
C THR A 55 -13.76 26.79 2.13
N TRP A 56 -13.21 25.78 2.79
CA TRP A 56 -13.93 24.59 3.23
C TRP A 56 -14.74 24.89 4.48
N THR A 57 -16.01 24.49 4.49
CA THR A 57 -16.92 24.66 5.63
C THR A 57 -17.31 23.30 6.20
N ALA A 58 -17.02 23.08 7.47
CA ALA A 58 -17.47 21.91 8.21
C ALA A 58 -18.98 21.98 8.47
N SER A 59 -19.62 20.83 8.68
CA SER A 59 -21.05 20.75 9.02
C SER A 59 -21.40 21.50 10.32
N GLY A 60 -20.41 21.75 11.19
CA GLY A 60 -20.53 22.56 12.41
C GLY A 60 -20.28 24.06 12.22
N GLY A 61 -20.00 24.53 11.00
CA GLY A 61 -19.77 25.95 10.68
C GLY A 61 -18.32 26.43 10.78
N GLU A 62 -17.39 25.58 11.21
CA GLU A 62 -15.95 25.89 11.17
C GLU A 62 -15.47 26.03 9.72
N LYS A 63 -14.55 26.98 9.49
CA LYS A 63 -14.01 27.28 8.16
C LYS A 63 -12.52 27.04 8.10
N LEU A 64 -12.06 26.48 6.99
CA LEU A 64 -10.66 26.22 6.71
C LEU A 64 -10.31 26.65 5.29
N GLU A 65 -9.29 27.48 5.14
CA GLU A 65 -8.77 27.84 3.83
C GLU A 65 -7.67 26.86 3.42
N ALA A 66 -7.90 26.10 2.35
CA ALA A 66 -6.96 25.08 1.88
C ALA A 66 -7.14 24.75 0.40
N LYS A 67 -6.07 24.29 -0.25
CA LYS A 67 -6.10 23.76 -1.61
C LYS A 67 -6.55 22.32 -1.63
N PHE A 68 -7.30 21.92 -2.65
CA PHE A 68 -7.67 20.53 -2.85
C PHE A 68 -6.49 19.73 -3.38
N LEU A 69 -6.16 18.61 -2.71
CA LEU A 69 -5.18 17.64 -3.19
C LEU A 69 -5.85 16.39 -3.74
N ALA A 70 -6.69 15.75 -2.94
CA ALA A 70 -7.28 14.45 -3.29
C ALA A 70 -8.62 14.19 -2.60
N LEU A 71 -9.39 13.28 -3.19
CA LEU A 71 -10.63 12.71 -2.70
C LEU A 71 -10.60 11.21 -3.03
N GLU A 72 -10.37 10.40 -2.00
CA GLU A 72 -10.20 8.95 -2.10
C GLU A 72 -11.00 8.27 -1.00
N ASN A 73 -11.77 7.24 -1.35
CA ASN A 73 -12.53 6.44 -0.38
C ASN A 73 -13.39 7.25 0.60
N GLY A 74 -13.91 8.40 0.15
CA GLY A 74 -14.71 9.32 0.98
C GLY A 74 -13.90 10.20 1.94
N ILE A 75 -12.58 10.24 1.81
CA ILE A 75 -11.68 11.13 2.55
C ILE A 75 -11.19 12.23 1.61
N VAL A 76 -11.35 13.48 2.03
CA VAL A 76 -10.77 14.65 1.35
C VAL A 76 -9.41 14.92 1.97
N THR A 77 -8.41 15.12 1.11
CA THR A 77 -7.08 15.60 1.47
C THR A 77 -6.92 17.02 0.94
N VAL A 78 -6.55 17.95 1.83
CA VAL A 78 -6.33 19.36 1.50
C VAL A 78 -4.96 19.82 1.99
N GLU A 79 -4.39 20.83 1.35
CA GLU A 79 -3.16 21.48 1.76
C GLU A 79 -3.45 22.90 2.26
N ARG A 80 -3.09 23.18 3.52
CA ARG A 80 -3.27 24.50 4.14
C ARG A 80 -2.14 25.45 3.70
N GLN A 81 -2.29 26.74 4.02
CA GLN A 81 -1.29 27.78 3.69
C GLN A 81 0.09 27.51 4.30
N ASP A 82 0.14 26.82 5.44
CA ASP A 82 1.37 26.39 6.13
C ASP A 82 2.01 25.14 5.48
N LYS A 83 1.50 24.68 4.33
CA LYS A 83 1.87 23.43 3.63
C LYS A 83 1.57 22.16 4.43
N ILE A 84 0.80 22.26 5.51
CA ILE A 84 0.35 21.09 6.27
C ILE A 84 -0.82 20.46 5.51
N LYS A 85 -0.69 19.16 5.24
CA LYS A 85 -1.75 18.37 4.63
C LYS A 85 -2.72 17.91 5.71
N ALA A 86 -4.02 18.07 5.47
CA ALA A 86 -5.07 17.63 6.38
C ALA A 86 -6.00 16.65 5.65
N ARG A 87 -6.37 15.58 6.36
CA ARG A 87 -7.33 14.56 5.88
C ARG A 87 -8.57 14.57 6.74
N PHE A 88 -9.74 14.60 6.13
CA PHE A 88 -11.01 14.49 6.84
C PHE A 88 -12.08 13.78 6.00
N PRO A 89 -13.04 13.10 6.66
CA PRO A 89 -14.17 12.48 5.96
C PRO A 89 -15.02 13.52 5.23
N LEU A 90 -15.38 13.24 3.98
CA LEU A 90 -16.23 14.06 3.11
C LEU A 90 -17.58 14.40 3.78
N ILE A 91 -18.13 13.46 4.55
CA ILE A 91 -19.40 13.61 5.26
C ILE A 91 -19.39 14.70 6.34
N ARG A 92 -18.22 15.13 6.81
CA ARG A 92 -18.08 16.21 7.80
C ARG A 92 -18.15 17.61 7.18
N LEU A 93 -18.25 17.72 5.86
CA LEU A 93 -18.28 18.97 5.12
C LEU A 93 -19.71 19.37 4.73
N SER A 94 -19.90 20.66 4.46
CA SER A 94 -21.13 21.20 3.89
C SER A 94 -21.46 20.55 2.54
N ALA A 95 -22.75 20.48 2.17
CA ALA A 95 -23.17 19.89 0.89
C ALA A 95 -22.52 20.57 -0.33
N ALA A 96 -22.29 21.88 -0.26
CA ALA A 96 -21.60 22.64 -1.30
C ALA A 96 -20.14 22.20 -1.45
N ASP A 97 -19.43 22.03 -0.33
CA ASP A 97 -18.03 21.57 -0.34
C ASP A 97 -17.91 20.10 -0.76
N GLN A 98 -18.92 19.28 -0.45
CA GLN A 98 -18.96 17.90 -0.94
C GLN A 98 -19.05 17.84 -2.47
N GLN A 99 -19.90 18.69 -3.07
CA GLN A 99 -20.00 18.80 -4.53
C GLN A 99 -18.72 19.38 -5.13
N PHE A 100 -18.12 20.39 -4.49
CA PHE A 100 -16.85 20.97 -4.92
C PHE A 100 -15.72 19.92 -4.95
N ALA A 101 -15.57 19.13 -3.88
CA ALA A 101 -14.58 18.05 -3.82
C ALA A 101 -14.81 16.99 -4.90
N GLN A 102 -16.06 16.65 -5.20
CA GLN A 102 -16.40 15.72 -6.28
C GLN A 102 -16.06 16.28 -7.66
N ALA A 103 -16.33 17.57 -7.91
CA ALA A 103 -15.98 18.25 -9.16
C ALA A 103 -14.45 18.31 -9.36
N CYS A 104 -13.69 18.50 -8.28
CA CYS A 104 -12.23 18.54 -8.33
C CYS A 104 -11.57 17.15 -8.44
N ARG A 105 -12.33 16.05 -8.41
CA ARG A 105 -11.78 14.68 -8.43
C ARG A 105 -10.93 14.37 -9.67
N SER A 106 -11.25 14.98 -10.81
CA SER A 106 -10.47 14.85 -12.06
C SER A 106 -9.16 15.65 -12.03
N LEU A 107 -9.04 16.62 -11.13
CA LEU A 107 -7.88 17.48 -11.00
C LEU A 107 -6.77 16.84 -10.16
N GLN A 108 -6.98 15.68 -9.54
CA GLN A 108 -5.99 15.01 -8.69
C GLN A 108 -4.76 14.56 -9.48
N PRO A 109 -3.58 14.39 -8.84
CA PRO A 109 -2.36 13.96 -9.52
C PRO A 109 -2.55 12.64 -10.26
N ARG A 110 -3.26 11.70 -9.62
CA ARG A 110 -3.67 10.44 -10.20
C ARG A 110 -5.19 10.35 -10.17
N PRO A 111 -5.90 10.80 -11.22
CA PRO A 111 -7.34 10.68 -11.24
C PRO A 111 -7.73 9.20 -11.16
N PRO A 112 -8.77 8.87 -10.38
CA PRO A 112 -9.18 7.49 -10.21
C PRO A 112 -9.57 6.90 -11.55
N MET A 113 -9.09 5.69 -11.83
CA MET A 113 -9.48 4.95 -13.02
C MET A 113 -10.99 4.74 -13.04
N SER A 114 -11.57 4.73 -14.24
CA SER A 114 -12.99 4.43 -14.37
C SER A 114 -13.28 3.01 -13.89
N GLN A 115 -14.47 2.81 -13.30
CA GLN A 115 -14.86 1.51 -12.77
C GLN A 115 -14.85 0.44 -13.87
N GLU A 116 -15.19 0.81 -15.11
CA GLU A 116 -15.17 -0.08 -16.27
C GLU A 116 -13.76 -0.62 -16.56
N ILE A 117 -12.73 0.23 -16.49
CA ILE A 117 -11.34 -0.18 -16.69
C ILE A 117 -10.93 -1.17 -15.61
N ILE A 118 -11.26 -0.89 -14.35
CA ILE A 118 -10.93 -1.74 -13.19
C ILE A 118 -11.60 -3.11 -13.35
N THR A 119 -12.89 -3.15 -13.66
CA THR A 119 -13.64 -4.40 -13.84
C THR A 119 -13.11 -5.22 -15.02
N LYS A 120 -12.76 -4.56 -16.13
CA LYS A 120 -12.17 -5.23 -17.30
C LYS A 120 -10.77 -5.80 -16.99
N ALA A 121 -9.95 -5.07 -16.23
CA ALA A 121 -8.64 -5.54 -15.80
C ALA A 121 -8.75 -6.75 -14.87
N ALA A 122 -9.67 -6.71 -13.90
CA ALA A 122 -9.95 -7.82 -12.99
C ALA A 122 -10.38 -9.09 -13.77
N ALA A 123 -11.32 -8.95 -14.71
CA ALA A 123 -11.76 -10.08 -15.53
C ALA A 123 -10.62 -10.72 -16.33
N ARG A 124 -9.70 -9.93 -16.87
CA ARG A 124 -8.50 -10.43 -17.57
C ARG A 124 -7.57 -11.23 -16.66
N LEU A 125 -7.41 -10.80 -15.40
CA LEU A 125 -6.62 -11.54 -14.41
C LEU A 125 -7.29 -12.87 -14.07
N ASP A 126 -8.60 -12.86 -13.84
CA ASP A 126 -9.37 -14.07 -13.57
C ASP A 126 -9.28 -15.07 -14.74
N GLU A 127 -9.38 -14.60 -15.98
CA GLU A 127 -9.19 -15.42 -17.18
C GLU A 127 -7.80 -16.08 -17.20
N ALA A 128 -6.74 -15.32 -16.93
CA ALA A 128 -5.37 -15.82 -16.91
C ALA A 128 -5.15 -16.87 -15.80
N ILE A 129 -5.68 -16.63 -14.60
CA ILE A 129 -5.58 -17.56 -13.47
C ILE A 129 -6.35 -18.85 -13.78
N ASN A 130 -7.58 -18.73 -14.28
CA ASN A 130 -8.42 -19.87 -14.62
C ASN A 130 -7.82 -20.72 -15.75
N ALA A 131 -7.17 -20.10 -16.74
CA ALA A 131 -6.45 -20.82 -17.78
C ALA A 131 -5.32 -21.69 -17.19
N SER A 132 -4.52 -21.13 -16.26
CA SER A 132 -3.45 -21.90 -15.60
C SER A 132 -3.98 -23.02 -14.71
N LEU A 133 -5.07 -22.78 -13.97
CA LEU A 133 -5.71 -23.80 -13.13
C LEU A 133 -6.24 -24.97 -13.98
N LYS A 134 -6.87 -24.66 -15.12
CA LYS A 134 -7.37 -25.67 -16.07
C LYS A 134 -6.23 -26.52 -16.66
N GLU A 135 -5.12 -25.90 -17.05
CA GLU A 135 -3.93 -26.61 -17.55
C GLU A 135 -3.38 -27.60 -16.51
N LYS A 136 -3.41 -27.21 -15.23
CA LYS A 136 -2.94 -28.05 -14.11
C LYS A 136 -3.98 -29.04 -13.60
N GLY A 137 -5.20 -29.03 -14.15
CA GLY A 137 -6.30 -29.88 -13.68
C GLY A 137 -6.76 -29.58 -12.24
N VAL A 138 -6.53 -28.35 -11.75
CA VAL A 138 -6.89 -27.94 -10.39
C VAL A 138 -8.17 -27.11 -10.43
N ALA A 139 -9.14 -27.45 -9.58
CA ALA A 139 -10.35 -26.65 -9.42
C ALA A 139 -10.10 -25.41 -8.53
N PRO A 140 -10.70 -24.25 -8.84
CA PRO A 140 -10.65 -23.08 -7.95
C PRO A 140 -11.24 -23.39 -6.57
N ASN A 141 -10.66 -22.78 -5.54
CA ASN A 141 -11.22 -22.87 -4.19
C ASN A 141 -12.56 -22.11 -4.12
N PRO A 142 -13.51 -22.57 -3.29
CA PRO A 142 -14.74 -21.83 -3.05
C PRO A 142 -14.42 -20.46 -2.42
N PRO A 143 -15.31 -19.45 -2.62
CA PRO A 143 -15.17 -18.16 -1.95
C PRO A 143 -15.06 -18.31 -0.44
N ALA A 144 -14.20 -17.50 0.18
CA ALA A 144 -14.05 -17.48 1.64
C ALA A 144 -15.39 -17.12 2.31
N SER A 145 -15.67 -17.76 3.45
CA SER A 145 -16.81 -17.37 4.27
C SER A 145 -16.61 -15.96 4.84
N ASP A 146 -17.71 -15.30 5.22
CA ASP A 146 -17.64 -13.93 5.75
C ASP A 146 -16.76 -13.84 7.01
N ALA A 147 -16.84 -14.83 7.90
CA ALA A 147 -15.98 -14.88 9.09
C ALA A 147 -14.48 -15.03 8.74
N GLN A 148 -14.16 -15.85 7.73
CA GLN A 148 -12.78 -15.98 7.25
C GLN A 148 -12.29 -14.70 6.59
N LEU A 149 -13.14 -14.05 5.80
CA LEU A 149 -12.82 -12.81 5.11
C LEU A 149 -12.52 -11.68 6.10
N VAL A 150 -13.33 -11.49 7.14
CA VAL A 150 -13.06 -10.47 8.17
C VAL A 150 -11.70 -10.70 8.81
N ARG A 151 -11.42 -11.93 9.26
CA ARG A 151 -10.15 -12.24 9.90
C ARG A 151 -8.96 -11.95 8.97
N ARG A 152 -9.05 -12.36 7.70
CA ARG A 152 -7.99 -12.12 6.71
C ARG A 152 -7.80 -10.64 6.43
N LEU A 153 -8.87 -9.90 6.20
CA LEU A 153 -8.80 -8.46 5.96
C LEU A 153 -8.08 -7.73 7.10
N TYR A 154 -8.45 -8.00 8.35
CA TYR A 154 -7.81 -7.36 9.51
C TYR A 154 -6.32 -7.70 9.63
N LEU A 155 -5.95 -8.96 9.42
CA LEU A 155 -4.55 -9.39 9.47
C LEU A 155 -3.72 -8.79 8.34
N ASP A 156 -4.24 -8.84 7.12
CA ASP A 156 -3.50 -8.43 5.92
C ASP A 156 -3.42 -6.91 5.76
N THR A 157 -4.43 -6.18 6.23
CA THR A 157 -4.48 -4.71 6.06
C THR A 157 -3.92 -3.94 7.24
N ILE A 158 -4.22 -4.37 8.48
CA ILE A 158 -3.84 -3.62 9.69
C ILE A 158 -3.00 -4.42 10.67
N GLY A 159 -2.64 -5.67 10.34
CA GLY A 159 -1.70 -6.47 11.13
C GLY A 159 -2.21 -6.98 12.48
N ARG A 160 -3.53 -6.97 12.72
CA ARG A 160 -4.12 -7.51 13.96
C ARG A 160 -5.36 -8.34 13.70
N ILE A 161 -5.83 -9.07 14.69
CA ILE A 161 -7.14 -9.73 14.63
C ILE A 161 -8.27 -8.72 14.89
N PRO A 162 -9.48 -8.93 14.34
CA PRO A 162 -10.65 -8.13 14.68
C PRO A 162 -11.03 -8.33 16.14
N THR A 163 -11.60 -7.31 16.77
CA THR A 163 -12.26 -7.47 18.07
C THR A 163 -13.59 -8.20 17.88
N GLU A 164 -14.17 -8.69 18.98
CA GLU A 164 -15.50 -9.33 18.94
C GLU A 164 -16.56 -8.36 18.39
N GLU A 165 -16.54 -7.10 18.85
CA GLU A 165 -17.49 -6.07 18.43
C GLU A 165 -17.37 -5.77 16.94
N GLU A 166 -16.14 -5.61 16.42
CA GLU A 166 -15.87 -5.38 15.00
C GLU A 166 -16.34 -6.54 14.12
N ALA A 167 -16.05 -7.78 14.54
CA ALA A 167 -16.46 -8.97 13.80
C ALA A 167 -17.99 -9.10 13.80
N ARG A 168 -18.64 -8.90 14.95
CA ARG A 168 -20.09 -8.96 15.09
C ARG A 168 -20.78 -7.87 14.27
N ALA A 169 -20.25 -6.64 14.29
CA ALA A 169 -20.77 -5.54 13.49
C ALA A 169 -20.76 -5.87 11.99
N PHE A 170 -19.67 -6.45 11.49
CA PHE A 170 -19.61 -6.88 10.09
C PHE A 170 -20.56 -8.04 9.76
N LEU A 171 -20.59 -9.07 10.61
CA LEU A 171 -21.40 -10.26 10.36
C LEU A 171 -22.90 -9.98 10.41
N ASN A 172 -23.30 -8.98 11.20
CA ASN A 172 -24.70 -8.57 11.35
C ASN A 172 -25.11 -7.47 10.34
N ASP A 173 -24.20 -6.91 9.54
CA ASP A 173 -24.53 -5.89 8.55
C ASP A 173 -25.27 -6.52 7.35
N PRO A 174 -26.55 -6.18 7.11
CA PRO A 174 -27.32 -6.71 5.99
C PRO A 174 -26.95 -6.05 4.64
N SER A 175 -26.09 -5.03 4.64
CA SER A 175 -25.75 -4.26 3.45
C SER A 175 -25.01 -5.12 2.42
N GLN A 176 -25.45 -5.05 1.16
CA GLN A 176 -24.77 -5.71 0.05
C GLN A 176 -23.32 -5.21 -0.13
N ASN A 177 -23.05 -3.96 0.29
CA ASN A 177 -21.74 -3.32 0.20
C ASN A 177 -20.86 -3.50 1.44
N ARG A 178 -21.25 -4.33 2.43
CA ARG A 178 -20.53 -4.46 3.71
C ARG A 178 -19.03 -4.74 3.55
N ARG A 179 -18.66 -5.56 2.56
CA ARG A 179 -17.26 -5.90 2.25
C ARG A 179 -16.48 -4.68 1.79
N ALA A 180 -17.01 -3.92 0.83
CA ALA A 180 -16.37 -2.71 0.32
C ALA A 180 -16.26 -1.63 1.42
N THR A 181 -17.31 -1.46 2.23
CA THR A 181 -17.31 -0.53 3.37
C THR A 181 -16.25 -0.90 4.40
N LEU A 182 -16.11 -2.18 4.74
CA LEU A 182 -15.07 -2.63 5.67
C LEU A 182 -13.67 -2.37 5.11
N ILE A 183 -13.42 -2.70 3.83
CA ILE A 183 -12.14 -2.46 3.17
C ILE A 183 -11.78 -0.98 3.22
N ASN A 184 -12.71 -0.10 2.83
CA ASN A 184 -12.49 1.35 2.85
C ASN A 184 -12.23 1.88 4.28
N THR A 185 -12.93 1.33 5.28
CA THR A 185 -12.70 1.70 6.69
C THR A 185 -11.30 1.30 7.14
N LEU A 186 -10.86 0.08 6.82
CA LEU A 186 -9.55 -0.42 7.21
C LEU A 186 -8.41 0.33 6.52
N LEU A 187 -8.52 0.57 5.20
CA LEU A 187 -7.50 1.32 4.43
C LEU A 187 -7.32 2.76 4.92
N ASN A 188 -8.39 3.39 5.42
CA ASN A 188 -8.32 4.74 5.97
C ASN A 188 -7.97 4.77 7.47
N SER A 189 -7.74 3.62 8.09
CA SER A 189 -7.47 3.54 9.53
C SER A 189 -6.00 3.87 9.85
N PRO A 190 -5.72 4.38 11.05
CA PRO A 190 -4.34 4.52 11.53
C PRO A 190 -3.60 3.18 11.59
N GLY A 191 -4.33 2.08 11.79
CA GLY A 191 -3.77 0.72 11.80
C GLY A 191 -3.14 0.34 10.46
N TYR A 192 -3.76 0.73 9.34
CA TYR A 192 -3.18 0.52 8.01
C TYR A 192 -1.88 1.30 7.84
N THR A 193 -1.88 2.56 8.29
CA THR A 193 -0.68 3.41 8.23
C THR A 193 0.49 2.77 8.97
N MET A 194 0.27 2.32 10.20
CA MET A 194 1.32 1.71 11.02
C MET A 194 1.77 0.35 10.47
N HIS A 195 0.83 -0.49 10.03
CA HIS A 195 1.15 -1.81 9.50
C HIS A 195 1.98 -1.71 8.22
N HIS A 196 1.57 -0.83 7.30
CA HIS A 196 2.28 -0.63 6.04
C HIS A 196 3.61 0.11 6.24
N TYR A 197 3.67 1.05 7.19
CA TYR A 197 4.92 1.68 7.61
C TYR A 197 5.94 0.63 8.07
N ASN A 198 5.56 -0.33 8.90
CA ASN A 198 6.51 -1.35 9.39
C ASN A 198 7.13 -2.15 8.23
N TRP A 199 6.33 -2.50 7.23
CA TRP A 199 6.83 -3.18 6.04
C TRP A 199 7.78 -2.31 5.21
N LEU A 200 7.42 -1.03 4.99
CA LEU A 200 8.29 -0.08 4.29
C LEU A 200 9.59 0.21 5.06
N ALA A 201 9.50 0.35 6.38
CA ALA A 201 10.64 0.62 7.25
C ALA A 201 11.66 -0.51 7.21
N ASP A 202 11.21 -1.76 7.19
CA ASP A 202 12.07 -2.94 7.01
C ASP A 202 12.72 -2.94 5.61
N MET A 203 11.92 -2.70 4.57
CA MET A 203 12.40 -2.64 3.19
C MET A 203 13.46 -1.53 2.98
N LEU A 204 13.23 -0.34 3.55
CA LEU A 204 14.12 0.82 3.45
C LEU A 204 15.24 0.81 4.50
N ARG A 205 15.26 -0.20 5.38
CA ARG A 205 16.26 -0.36 6.45
C ARG A 205 16.36 0.87 7.34
N VAL A 206 15.20 1.39 7.76
CA VAL A 206 15.13 2.49 8.72
C VAL A 206 15.81 2.05 10.02
N LYS A 207 16.73 2.88 10.52
CA LYS A 207 17.46 2.65 11.78
C LYS A 207 17.04 3.69 12.81
N ASP A 208 17.15 3.37 14.09
CA ASP A 208 16.87 4.33 15.18
C ASP A 208 17.93 5.45 15.29
N ASP A 209 19.17 5.16 14.88
CA ASP A 209 20.31 6.07 14.94
C ASP A 209 21.08 6.08 13.62
N TYR A 210 21.23 7.27 13.03
CA TYR A 210 22.02 7.52 11.82
C TYR A 210 23.42 8.07 12.15
N GLY A 211 23.79 8.09 13.44
CA GLY A 211 25.06 8.62 13.95
C GLY A 211 25.01 10.12 14.21
N LYS A 212 26.00 10.62 14.98
CA LYS A 212 26.15 12.06 15.33
C LYS A 212 24.93 12.69 16.01
N GLY A 213 24.12 11.89 16.72
CA GLY A 213 22.92 12.38 17.43
C GLY A 213 21.73 12.69 16.53
N ALA A 214 21.78 12.29 15.24
CA ALA A 214 20.69 12.42 14.30
C ALA A 214 19.67 11.30 14.56
N LYS A 215 18.63 11.63 15.32
CA LYS A 215 17.55 10.70 15.64
C LYS A 215 16.65 10.46 14.43
N ALA A 216 16.26 9.21 14.23
CA ALA A 216 15.47 8.75 13.09
C ALA A 216 14.02 9.23 13.04
N PHE A 217 13.48 9.72 14.16
CA PHE A 217 12.04 9.98 14.31
C PHE A 217 11.44 10.84 13.19
N LEU A 218 12.19 11.82 12.64
CA LEU A 218 11.68 12.65 11.54
C LEU A 218 11.55 11.89 10.23
N TYR A 219 12.43 10.93 9.95
CA TYR A 219 12.28 10.08 8.78
C TYR A 219 11.16 9.06 8.97
N GLU A 220 11.02 8.52 10.18
CA GLU A 220 9.89 7.64 10.50
C GLU A 220 8.54 8.36 10.38
N ASP A 221 8.45 9.56 10.94
CA ASP A 221 7.22 10.37 10.93
C ASP A 221 6.88 10.81 9.50
N TRP A 222 7.90 11.19 8.72
CA TRP A 222 7.72 11.45 7.30
C TRP A 222 7.21 10.20 6.56
N LEU A 223 7.82 9.03 6.74
CA LEU A 223 7.34 7.79 6.10
C LEU A 223 5.91 7.45 6.50
N LYS A 224 5.56 7.55 7.79
CA LYS A 224 4.19 7.35 8.28
C LYS A 224 3.23 8.34 7.61
N GLU A 225 3.62 9.59 7.44
CA GLU A 225 2.82 10.60 6.76
C GLU A 225 2.63 10.28 5.27
N GLN A 226 3.68 9.87 4.56
CA GLN A 226 3.59 9.49 3.14
C GLN A 226 2.59 8.34 2.95
N VAL A 227 2.62 7.32 3.81
CA VAL A 227 1.66 6.22 3.81
C VAL A 227 0.25 6.71 4.15
N ALA A 228 0.10 7.50 5.22
CA ALA A 228 -1.20 8.03 5.64
C ALA A 228 -1.86 8.89 4.57
N MET A 229 -1.05 9.63 3.81
CA MET A 229 -1.47 10.50 2.72
C MET A 229 -1.70 9.75 1.41
N ASN A 230 -1.43 8.44 1.37
CA ASN A 230 -1.48 7.62 0.15
C ASN A 230 -0.65 8.21 -0.99
N VAL A 231 0.56 8.70 -0.67
CA VAL A 231 1.42 9.33 -1.67
C VAL A 231 1.91 8.27 -2.66
N PRO A 232 1.87 8.56 -3.97
CA PRO A 232 2.42 7.68 -4.98
C PRO A 232 3.89 7.30 -4.72
N LEU A 233 4.23 6.02 -4.90
CA LEU A 233 5.57 5.51 -4.66
C LEU A 233 6.63 6.24 -5.52
N ASP A 234 6.30 6.60 -6.76
CA ASP A 234 7.16 7.37 -7.66
C ASP A 234 7.48 8.76 -7.09
N ALA A 235 6.47 9.49 -6.59
CA ALA A 235 6.65 10.78 -5.93
C ALA A 235 7.47 10.64 -4.64
N MET A 236 7.16 9.63 -3.82
CA MET A 236 7.88 9.34 -2.57
C MET A 236 9.37 9.05 -2.84
N VAL A 237 9.67 8.21 -3.85
CA VAL A 237 11.05 7.88 -4.24
C VAL A 237 11.77 9.08 -4.84
N SER A 238 11.09 9.87 -5.68
CA SER A 238 11.66 11.11 -6.20
C SER A 238 12.02 12.07 -5.06
N GLU A 239 11.15 12.21 -4.05
CA GLU A 239 11.41 13.05 -2.88
C GLU A 239 12.60 12.53 -2.07
N MET A 240 12.72 11.22 -1.84
CA MET A 240 13.86 10.61 -1.15
C MET A 240 15.18 10.82 -1.89
N LEU A 241 15.20 10.70 -3.22
CA LEU A 241 16.43 10.83 -4.03
C LEU A 241 16.85 12.28 -4.27
N THR A 242 15.90 13.21 -4.23
CA THR A 242 16.17 14.65 -4.44
C THR A 242 16.20 15.43 -3.13
N ALA A 243 16.03 14.75 -1.98
CA ALA A 243 16.10 15.36 -0.67
C ALA A 243 17.46 16.00 -0.43
N ASP A 244 17.43 17.26 0.00
CA ASP A 244 18.58 17.99 0.50
C ASP A 244 18.30 18.50 1.92
N GLY A 245 19.36 18.84 2.63
CA GLY A 245 19.33 19.31 4.01
C GLY A 245 19.69 18.23 5.02
N LYS A 246 19.47 18.57 6.29
CA LYS A 246 19.76 17.68 7.42
C LYS A 246 18.51 16.89 7.79
N LEU A 247 18.70 15.70 8.37
CA LEU A 247 17.62 14.87 8.90
C LEU A 247 16.72 15.61 9.89
N ASN A 248 17.26 16.59 10.61
CA ASN A 248 16.50 17.41 11.56
C ASN A 248 15.55 18.44 10.91
N THR A 249 15.67 18.67 9.61
CA THR A 249 14.89 19.65 8.85
C THR A 249 14.05 19.01 7.75
N ASN A 250 14.51 17.90 7.18
CA ASN A 250 13.86 17.20 6.09
C ASN A 250 13.87 15.69 6.38
N GLY A 251 12.70 15.13 6.65
CA GLY A 251 12.55 13.70 6.95
C GLY A 251 13.01 12.81 5.79
N ALA A 252 12.72 13.20 4.54
CA ALA A 252 13.09 12.44 3.34
C ALA A 252 14.61 12.25 3.18
N ALA A 253 15.41 13.15 3.76
CA ALA A 253 16.87 13.08 3.74
C ALA A 253 17.42 11.89 4.56
N GLY A 254 16.59 11.20 5.37
CA GLY A 254 17.00 10.00 6.10
C GLY A 254 17.31 8.79 5.22
N PHE A 255 16.95 8.83 3.94
CA PHE A 255 17.27 7.76 3.00
C PHE A 255 18.75 7.74 2.55
N LEU A 256 19.41 8.90 2.49
CA LEU A 256 20.77 9.10 1.96
C LEU A 256 21.83 9.11 3.07
#